data_AF-A0A832ZTJ1-F1
#
_entry.id   AF-A0A832ZTJ1-F1
#
_cell.length_a   1.000
_cell.length_b   1.000
_cell.length_c   1.000
_cell.angle_alpha   90.00
_cell.angle_beta   90.00
_cell.angle_gamma   90.00
#
_symmetry.space_group_name_H-M   'P 1'
#
loop_
_entity.id
_entity.type
_entity.pdbx_description
1 polymer ?
#
loop_
_entity_poly.entity_id
_entity_poly.type
_entity_poly.pdbx_seq_one_letter_code
_entity_poly.pdbx_strand_id
1 'polypeptide(L)'
;MESRFRDIMNLITVSIMLVFVALSFARLLGAPLALAVVAGRSMEPSYMLGDLVILVKKQPRIGDVVLWCTGYTHCVVHRLIDIQDGMAVTKG
;
A
#
# COMPACT_ATOMS: atom_id res chain seq x y z
N MET A 1 2.51 -5.83 39.69
CA MET A 1 1.88 -4.78 38.85
C MET A 1 2.73 -4.50 37.61
N GLU A 2 4.05 -4.38 37.76
CA GLU A 2 5.00 -4.12 36.69
C GLU A 2 5.16 -5.27 35.66
N SER A 3 5.08 -6.53 36.08
CA SER A 3 5.14 -7.69 35.15
C SER A 3 3.93 -7.72 34.21
N ARG A 4 2.70 -7.59 34.75
CA ARG A 4 1.48 -7.58 33.95
C ARG A 4 1.45 -6.43 32.94
N PHE A 5 1.97 -5.26 33.32
CA PHE A 5 2.07 -4.12 32.41
C PHE A 5 3.03 -4.43 31.24
N ARG A 6 4.20 -5.02 31.54
CA ARG A 6 5.16 -5.46 30.53
C ARG A 6 4.56 -6.51 29.59
N ASP A 7 3.84 -7.49 30.13
CA ASP A 7 3.20 -8.54 29.34
C ASP A 7 2.14 -7.98 28.39
N ILE A 8 1.33 -7.02 28.87
CA ILE A 8 0.34 -6.31 28.03
C ILE A 8 1.04 -5.52 26.93
N MET A 9 2.10 -4.78 27.25
CA MET A 9 2.86 -4.01 26.25
C MET A 9 3.52 -4.90 25.21
N ASN A 10 4.05 -6.05 25.63
CA ASN A 10 4.61 -7.05 24.72
C ASN A 10 3.53 -7.62 23.79
N LEU A 11 2.36 -7.97 24.34
CA LEU A 11 1.24 -8.48 23.55
C LEU A 11 0.76 -7.45 22.51
N ILE A 12 0.65 -6.18 22.89
CA ILE A 12 0.29 -5.09 21.97
C ILE A 12 1.33 -4.97 20.87
N THR A 13 2.62 -4.95 21.22
CA THR A 13 3.72 -4.84 20.26
C THR A 13 3.71 -5.98 19.25
N VAL A 14 3.59 -7.22 19.73
CA VAL A 14 3.50 -8.41 18.87
C VAL A 14 2.28 -8.35 17.96
N SER A 15 1.14 -7.89 18.49
CA SER A 15 -0.11 -7.77 17.72
C SER A 15 0.03 -6.72 16.61
N ILE A 16 0.63 -5.57 16.88
CA ILE A 16 0.90 -4.53 15.88
C ILE A 16 1.85 -5.06 14.80
N MET A 17 2.93 -5.74 15.20
CA MET A 17 3.88 -6.34 14.26
C MET A 17 3.20 -7.39 13.37
N LEU A 18 2.34 -8.23 13.95
CA LEU A 18 1.59 -9.23 13.20
C LEU A 18 0.65 -8.58 12.18
N VAL A 19 -0.07 -7.52 12.56
CA VAL A 19 -0.93 -6.75 11.65
C VAL A 19 -0.10 -6.12 10.53
N PHE A 20 1.05 -5.53 10.85
CA PHE A 20 1.93 -4.91 9.86
C PHE A 20 2.44 -5.92 8.83
N VAL A 21 2.89 -7.09 9.29
CA VAL A 21 3.30 -8.20 8.43
C VAL A 21 2.12 -8.67 7.59
N ALA A 22 0.96 -8.91 8.20
CA ALA A 22 -0.24 -9.35 7.48
C ALA A 22 -0.63 -8.38 6.37
N LEU A 23 -0.67 -7.07 6.64
CA LEU A 23 -1.02 -6.05 5.65
C LEU A 23 0.03 -5.89 4.54
N SER A 24 1.30 -6.16 4.82
CA SER A 24 2.37 -6.13 3.81
C SER A 24 2.22 -7.25 2.77
N PHE A 25 1.67 -8.40 3.17
CA PHE A 25 1.39 -9.52 2.26
C PHE A 25 -0.08 -9.58 1.79
N ALA A 26 -0.98 -8.78 2.37
CA ALA A 26 -2.42 -8.81 2.11
C ALA A 26 -2.77 -8.62 0.62
N ARG A 27 -1.96 -7.85 -0.12
CA ARG A 27 -2.10 -7.68 -1.57
C ARG A 27 -2.08 -9.02 -2.33
N LEU A 28 -1.21 -9.95 -1.93
CA LEU A 28 -1.07 -11.27 -2.59
C LEU A 28 -2.33 -12.12 -2.44
N LEU A 29 -3.11 -11.88 -1.39
CA LEU A 29 -4.37 -12.54 -1.11
C LEU A 29 -5.57 -11.81 -1.73
N GLY A 30 -5.35 -10.72 -2.48
CA GLY A 30 -6.40 -9.92 -3.09
C GLY A 30 -7.26 -9.15 -2.07
N ALA A 31 -6.75 -8.95 -0.85
CA ALA A 31 -7.44 -8.29 0.24
C ALA A 31 -7.83 -6.84 -0.10
N PRO A 32 -8.88 -6.29 0.55
CA PRO A 32 -9.35 -4.93 0.28
C PRO A 32 -8.40 -3.84 0.79
N LEU A 33 -7.50 -4.17 1.72
CA LEU A 33 -6.53 -3.27 2.32
C LEU A 33 -5.14 -3.91 2.27
N ALA A 34 -4.11 -3.14 1.92
CA ALA A 34 -2.72 -3.60 1.95
C ALA A 34 -1.75 -2.44 2.21
N LEU A 35 -0.53 -2.76 2.60
CA LEU A 35 0.59 -1.83 2.67
C LEU A 35 1.52 -2.02 1.48
N ALA A 36 2.13 -0.93 1.01
CA ALA A 36 3.21 -0.97 0.03
C ALA A 36 4.21 0.15 0.29
N VAL A 37 5.45 -0.06 -0.17
CA VAL A 37 6.51 0.95 -0.15
C VAL A 37 6.74 1.45 -1.56
N VAL A 38 6.83 2.77 -1.73
CA VAL A 38 7.15 3.39 -3.02
C VAL A 38 8.61 3.08 -3.37
N ALA A 39 8.82 2.33 -4.44
CA ALA A 39 10.13 1.82 -4.87
C ALA A 39 10.77 2.60 -6.04
N GLY A 40 10.10 3.65 -6.54
CA GLY A 40 10.57 4.46 -7.66
C GLY A 40 10.41 5.96 -7.42
N ARG A 41 11.00 6.77 -8.29
CA ARG A 41 11.03 8.24 -8.18
C ARG A 41 10.09 8.95 -9.17
N SER A 42 9.30 8.19 -9.94
CA SER A 42 8.44 8.75 -11.00
C SER A 42 7.36 9.68 -10.47
N MET A 43 6.92 9.48 -9.22
CA MET A 43 5.88 10.25 -8.54
C MET A 43 6.42 11.42 -7.71
N GLU A 44 7.72 11.72 -7.76
CA GLU A 44 8.27 12.88 -7.06
C GLU A 44 7.69 14.18 -7.68
N PRO A 45 7.33 15.19 -6.86
CA PRO A 45 7.51 15.28 -5.41
C PRO A 45 6.31 14.78 -4.58
N SER A 46 5.24 14.27 -5.21
CA SER A 46 4.03 13.85 -4.49
C SER A 46 4.26 12.63 -3.60
N TYR A 47 5.12 11.71 -4.04
CA TYR A 47 5.59 10.56 -3.27
C TYR A 47 7.09 10.42 -3.43
N MET A 48 7.78 10.22 -2.33
CA MET A 48 9.22 10.02 -2.28
C MET A 48 9.54 8.52 -2.23
N LEU A 49 10.75 8.18 -2.69
CA LEU A 49 11.28 6.83 -2.53
C LEU A 49 11.29 6.43 -1.04
N GLY A 50 10.68 5.30 -0.71
CA GLY A 50 10.59 4.79 0.65
C GLY A 50 9.30 5.15 1.40
N ASP A 51 8.42 5.98 0.82
CA ASP A 51 7.13 6.28 1.44
C ASP A 51 6.30 5.00 1.62
N LEU A 52 5.74 4.84 2.83
CA LEU A 52 4.77 3.78 3.13
C LEU A 52 3.37 4.27 2.77
N VAL A 53 2.71 3.56 1.87
CA VAL A 53 1.35 3.86 1.42
C VAL A 53 0.37 2.77 1.83
N ILE A 54 -0.84 3.20 2.18
CA ILE A 54 -1.99 2.31 2.42
C ILE A 54 -2.79 2.22 1.13
N LEU A 55 -3.02 1.01 0.67
CA LEU A 55 -3.76 0.70 -0.54
C LEU A 55 -5.17 0.27 -0.19
N VAL A 56 -6.16 0.83 -0.88
CA VAL A 56 -7.56 0.43 -0.77
C VAL A 56 -8.05 -0.07 -2.12
N LYS A 57 -8.55 -1.30 -2.17
CA LYS A 57 -9.14 -1.88 -3.38
C LYS A 57 -10.52 -1.29 -3.61
N LYS A 58 -10.63 -0.38 -4.55
CA LYS A 58 -11.88 0.24 -5.01
C LYS A 58 -11.78 0.56 -6.50
N GLN A 59 -12.92 0.89 -7.12
CA GLN A 59 -12.90 1.47 -8.46
C GLN A 59 -12.19 2.83 -8.44
N PRO A 60 -11.11 3.02 -9.23
CA PRO A 60 -10.35 4.25 -9.21
C PRO A 60 -11.09 5.37 -9.93
N ARG A 61 -10.81 6.62 -9.54
CA ARG A 61 -11.33 7.83 -10.18
C ARG A 61 -10.19 8.64 -10.76
N ILE A 62 -10.46 9.43 -11.79
CA ILE A 62 -9.47 10.38 -12.34
C ILE A 62 -8.94 11.26 -11.20
N GLY A 63 -7.63 11.35 -11.10
CA GLY A 63 -6.88 12.03 -10.03
C GLY A 63 -6.39 11.10 -8.91
N ASP A 64 -6.96 9.91 -8.75
CA ASP A 64 -6.50 8.92 -7.76
C ASP A 64 -5.07 8.45 -8.10
N VAL A 65 -4.29 8.16 -7.07
CA VAL A 65 -3.01 7.47 -7.21
C VAL A 65 -3.25 5.97 -7.08
N VAL A 66 -2.92 5.25 -8.13
CA VAL A 66 -3.25 3.84 -8.29
C VAL A 66 -1.99 3.00 -8.34
N LEU A 67 -2.06 1.82 -7.73
CA LEU A 67 -1.04 0.79 -7.85
C LEU A 67 -1.51 -0.23 -8.88
N TRP A 68 -0.88 -0.25 -10.05
CA TRP A 68 -1.14 -1.21 -11.11
C TRP A 68 0.04 -2.16 -11.27
N CYS A 69 -0.23 -3.44 -11.59
CA CYS A 69 0.83 -4.42 -11.72
C CYS A 69 0.57 -5.37 -12.89
N THR A 70 1.63 -5.68 -13.64
CA THR A 70 1.64 -6.73 -14.68
C THR A 70 1.89 -8.12 -14.11
N GLY A 71 2.32 -8.22 -12.85
CA GLY A 71 2.55 -9.47 -12.13
C GLY A 71 2.65 -9.23 -10.62
N TYR A 72 3.19 -10.20 -9.88
CA TYR A 72 3.34 -10.08 -8.43
C TYR A 72 4.42 -9.09 -7.99
N THR A 73 5.48 -8.95 -8.79
CA THR A 73 6.67 -8.16 -8.48
C THR A 73 6.76 -6.85 -9.28
N HIS A 74 6.11 -6.80 -10.44
CA HIS A 74 6.16 -5.66 -11.34
C HIS A 74 4.94 -4.77 -11.13
N CYS A 75 5.11 -3.80 -10.25
CA CYS A 75 4.09 -2.87 -9.83
C CYS A 75 4.55 -1.42 -10.01
N VAL A 76 3.65 -0.56 -10.46
CA VAL A 76 3.88 0.88 -10.64
C VAL A 76 2.81 1.67 -9.90
N VAL A 77 3.23 2.71 -9.20
CA VAL A 77 2.36 3.69 -8.54
C VAL A 77 2.33 4.91 -9.43
N HIS A 78 1.18 5.24 -10.02
CA HIS A 78 1.00 6.42 -10.86
C HIS A 78 -0.33 7.11 -10.57
N ARG A 79 -0.45 8.38 -10.95
CA ARG A 79 -1.73 9.09 -10.93
C ARG A 79 -2.56 8.71 -12.15
N LEU A 80 -3.80 8.32 -11.93
CA LEU A 80 -4.79 8.12 -12.99
C LEU A 80 -5.17 9.48 -13.56
N ILE A 81 -4.85 9.73 -14.83
CA ILE A 81 -5.13 11.02 -15.49
C ILE A 81 -6.32 10.92 -16.44
N ASP A 82 -6.61 9.73 -16.96
CA ASP A 82 -7.72 9.50 -17.87
C ASP A 82 -8.14 8.02 -17.93
N ILE A 83 -9.34 7.77 -18.44
CA ILE A 83 -9.85 6.43 -18.78
C ILE A 83 -10.38 6.50 -20.21
N GLN A 84 -9.61 5.96 -21.16
CA GLN A 84 -9.96 5.95 -22.59
C GLN A 84 -10.20 4.52 -23.03
N ASP A 85 -11.37 4.25 -23.63
CA ASP A 85 -11.73 2.92 -24.14
C ASP A 85 -11.59 1.79 -23.11
N GLY A 86 -11.86 2.08 -21.83
CA GLY A 86 -11.71 1.13 -20.72
C GLY A 86 -10.26 0.89 -20.27
N MET A 87 -9.29 1.58 -20.88
CA MET A 87 -7.88 1.55 -20.50
C MET A 87 -7.53 2.73 -19.59
N ALA A 88 -6.85 2.44 -18.49
CA ALA A 88 -6.35 3.46 -17.57
C ALA A 88 -5.10 4.13 -18.14
N VAL A 89 -5.14 5.45 -18.31
CA VAL A 89 -3.96 6.26 -18.65
C VAL A 89 -3.41 6.83 -17.36
N THR A 90 -2.15 6.51 -17.06
CA THR A 90 -1.52 6.91 -15.79
C THR A 90 -0.22 7.67 -16.03
N LYS A 91 0.14 8.54 -15.09
CA LYS A 91 1.35 9.35 -15.14
C LYS A 91 2.05 9.36 -13.77
N GLY A 92 3.38 9.21 -13.80
CA GLY A 92 4.27 9.49 -12.67
C GLY A 92 4.32 10.97 -12.38
#